data_AF-A0A2M9IL21-F1
#
_entry.id   AF-A0A2M9IL21-F1
#
_cell.length_a   1.000
_cell.length_b   1.000
_cell.length_c   1.000
_cell.angle_alpha   90.00
_cell.angle_beta   90.00
_cell.angle_gamma   90.00
#
_symmetry.space_group_name_H-M   'P 1'
#
loop_
_entity.id
_entity.type
_entity.pdbx_description
1 polymer ?
#
loop_
_entity_poly.entity_id
_entity_poly.type
_entity_poly.pdbx_seq_one_letter_code
_entity_poly.pdbx_strand_id
1 'polypeptide(L)'
;MDAGHEAALGLHQIEGYLHQEANRLEAHRKARDFAWELPGLTTDQRLMIEEAYAREQVENAHRVTHHISQRIQQIESRYAARHRRFTREAAIAMAVVTLGLIGLCIAVLLGSAAGAA
;
A
#
# COMPACT_ATOMS: atom_id res chain seq x y z
N MET A 1 -22.47 0.97 8.65
CA MET A 1 -21.38 1.61 7.89
C MET A 1 -21.24 3.02 8.43
N ASP A 2 -20.00 3.42 8.75
CA ASP A 2 -19.70 4.71 9.37
C ASP A 2 -19.52 5.77 8.28
N ALA A 3 -20.35 6.81 8.30
CA ALA A 3 -20.31 7.89 7.32
C ALA A 3 -18.94 8.60 7.28
N GLY A 4 -18.19 8.60 8.39
CA GLY A 4 -16.83 9.13 8.42
C GLY A 4 -15.85 8.32 7.56
N HIS A 5 -16.05 7.01 7.47
CA HIS A 5 -15.21 6.13 6.66
C HIS A 5 -15.45 6.34 5.16
N GLU A 6 -16.71 6.47 4.75
CA GLU A 6 -17.07 6.77 3.36
C GLU A 6 -16.59 8.16 2.91
N ALA A 7 -16.70 9.17 3.78
CA ALA A 7 -16.18 10.51 3.51
C ALA A 7 -14.65 10.52 3.33
N ALA A 8 -13.92 9.79 4.19
CA ALA A 8 -12.46 9.66 4.08
C ALA A 8 -12.03 8.95 2.79
N LEU A 9 -12.75 7.89 2.38
CA LEU A 9 -12.53 7.20 1.10
C LEU A 9 -12.75 8.14 -0.09
N GLY A 10 -13.85 8.90 -0.07
CA GLY A 10 -14.14 9.87 -1.12
C GLY A 10 -13.08 10.96 -1.24
N LEU A 11 -12.60 11.48 -0.10
CA LEU A 11 -11.54 12.50 -0.08
C LEU A 11 -10.23 11.98 -0.66
N HIS A 12 -9.82 10.76 -0.30
CA HIS A 12 -8.62 10.14 -0.86
C HIS A 12 -8.72 9.93 -2.38
N GLN A 13 -9.90 9.57 -2.88
CA GLN A 13 -10.09 9.40 -4.31
C GLN A 13 -10.00 10.72 -5.08
N ILE A 14 -10.56 11.80 -4.51
CA ILE A 14 -10.46 13.15 -5.08
C ILE A 14 -9.01 13.64 -5.05
N GLU A 15 -8.31 13.45 -3.94
CA GLU A 15 -6.89 13.82 -3.81
C GLU A 15 -6.02 13.11 -4.85
N GLY A 16 -6.24 11.80 -5.04
CA GLY A 16 -5.55 11.03 -6.07
C GLY A 16 -5.82 11.54 -7.48
N TYR A 17 -7.08 11.86 -7.80
CA TYR A 17 -7.45 12.45 -9.08
C TYR A 17 -6.79 13.83 -9.29
N LEU A 18 -6.84 14.71 -8.30
CA LEU A 18 -6.24 16.04 -8.38
C LEU A 18 -4.72 15.97 -8.56
N HIS A 19 -4.05 15.05 -7.88
CA HIS A 19 -2.63 14.83 -8.03
C HIS A 19 -2.26 14.36 -9.45
N GLN A 20 -3.03 13.40 -9.98
CA GLN A 20 -2.83 12.91 -11.35
C GLN A 20 -3.07 14.02 -12.37
N GLU A 21 -4.11 14.82 -12.19
CA GLU A 21 -4.47 15.90 -13.11
C GLU A 21 -3.44 17.05 -13.07
N ALA A 22 -2.92 17.39 -11.89
CA ALA A 22 -1.85 18.36 -11.74
C ALA A 22 -0.58 17.92 -12.48
N ASN A 23 -0.17 16.65 -12.32
CA ASN A 23 0.99 16.10 -13.02
C ASN A 23 0.79 16.10 -14.55
N ARG A 24 -0.43 15.79 -15.02
CA ARG A 24 -0.78 15.84 -16.44
C ARG A 24 -0.64 17.25 -17.01
N LEU A 25 -1.21 18.24 -16.32
CA LEU A 25 -1.13 19.66 -16.72
C LEU A 25 0.31 20.18 -16.71
N GLU A 26 1.12 19.78 -15.73
CA GLU A 26 2.53 20.14 -15.68
C GLU A 26 3.33 19.53 -16.84
N ALA A 27 3.08 18.25 -17.17
CA ALA A 27 3.71 17.58 -18.30
C ALA A 27 3.37 18.29 -19.63
N HIS A 28 2.11 18.66 -19.86
CA HIS A 28 1.71 19.43 -21.03
C HIS A 28 2.36 20.80 -21.10
N ARG A 29 2.48 21.50 -19.96
CA ARG A 29 3.15 22.80 -19.90
C ARG A 29 4.62 22.68 -20.30
N LYS A 30 5.34 21.71 -19.73
CA LYS A 30 6.74 21.44 -20.07
C LYS A 30 6.92 21.07 -21.55
N ALA A 31 6.01 20.27 -22.11
CA ALA A 31 6.02 19.90 -23.53
C ALA A 31 5.92 21.12 -24.45
N ARG A 32 4.95 21.99 -24.15
CA ARG A 32 4.71 23.22 -24.92
C ARG A 32 5.87 24.19 -24.81
N ASP A 33 6.39 24.39 -23.60
CA ASP A 33 7.52 25.30 -23.37
C ASP A 33 8.77 24.79 -24.14
N PHE A 34 9.03 23.47 -24.12
CA PHE A 34 10.08 22.83 -24.93
C PHE A 34 9.87 22.98 -26.45
N ALA A 35 8.64 22.76 -26.94
CA ALA A 35 8.32 22.95 -28.35
C ALA A 35 8.47 24.42 -28.79
N TRP A 36 8.24 25.37 -27.87
CA TRP A 36 8.42 26.79 -28.14
C TRP A 36 9.87 27.18 -28.40
N GLU A 37 10.79 26.58 -27.65
CA GLU A 37 12.24 26.81 -27.71
C GLU A 37 12.91 26.27 -28.97
N LEU A 38 12.24 25.41 -29.75
CA LEU A 38 12.79 24.83 -30.99
C LEU A 38 12.52 25.73 -32.21
N PRO A 39 13.54 26.47 -32.74
CA PRO A 39 13.37 27.31 -33.91
C PRO A 39 13.24 26.47 -35.18
N GLY A 40 12.45 26.95 -36.15
CA GLY A 40 12.34 26.35 -37.49
C GLY A 40 11.30 25.23 -37.65
N LEU A 41 10.56 24.88 -36.60
CA LEU A 41 9.44 23.94 -36.69
C LEU A 41 8.16 24.62 -37.18
N THR A 42 7.46 23.97 -38.10
CA THR A 42 6.09 24.37 -38.45
C THR A 42 5.13 24.07 -37.30
N THR A 43 3.95 24.70 -37.29
CA THR A 43 2.91 24.47 -36.28
C THR A 43 2.54 22.99 -36.17
N ASP A 44 2.44 22.28 -37.30
CA ASP A 44 2.11 20.84 -37.32
C ASP A 44 3.20 19.97 -36.70
N GLN A 45 4.47 20.31 -36.93
CA GLN A 45 5.60 19.59 -36.33
C GLN A 45 5.66 19.81 -34.81
N ARG A 46 5.32 21.02 -34.34
CA ARG A 46 5.23 21.32 -32.91
C ARG A 46 4.12 20.52 -32.24
N LEU A 47 2.92 20.49 -32.83
CA LEU A 47 1.80 19.71 -32.31
C LEU A 47 2.15 18.21 -32.23
N MET A 48 2.81 17.66 -33.25
CA MET A 48 3.23 16.26 -33.26
C MET A 48 4.21 15.93 -32.12
N ILE A 49 5.15 16.83 -31.83
CA ILE A 49 6.11 16.67 -30.72
C ILE A 49 5.40 16.80 -29.37
N GLU A 50 4.51 17.78 -29.22
CA GLU A 50 3.72 17.96 -28.00
C GLU A 50 2.90 16.71 -27.66
N GLU A 51 2.23 16.12 -28.65
CA GLU A 51 1.48 14.88 -28.47
C GLU A 51 2.37 13.67 -28.16
N ALA A 52 3.52 13.55 -28.84
CA ALA A 52 4.46 12.47 -28.58
C ALA A 52 5.02 12.53 -27.16
N TYR A 53 5.41 13.72 -26.71
CA TYR A 53 5.91 13.94 -25.36
C TYR A 53 4.82 13.73 -24.30
N ALA A 54 3.59 14.18 -24.55
CA ALA A 54 2.47 13.94 -23.63
C ALA A 54 2.20 12.44 -23.46
N ARG A 55 2.21 11.65 -24.54
CA ARG A 55 2.08 10.19 -24.48
C ARG A 55 3.21 9.54 -23.70
N GLU A 56 4.45 9.95 -23.93
CA GLU A 56 5.61 9.43 -23.20
C GLU A 56 5.53 9.73 -21.70
N GLN A 57 5.06 10.91 -21.33
CA GLN A 57 4.92 11.28 -19.92
C GLN A 57 3.81 10.49 -19.21
N VAL A 58 2.71 10.18 -19.89
CA VAL A 58 1.67 9.28 -19.34
C VAL A 58 2.23 7.88 -19.12
N GLU A 59 2.99 7.35 -20.08
CA GLU A 59 3.61 6.03 -19.96
C GLU A 59 4.65 5.99 -18.83
N ASN A 60 5.49 7.03 -18.70
CA ASN A 60 6.44 7.13 -17.60
C ASN A 60 5.74 7.20 -16.23
N ALA A 61 4.66 7.98 -16.11
CA ALA A 61 3.87 8.04 -14.88
C ALA A 61 3.30 6.67 -14.51
N HIS A 62 2.76 5.92 -15.48
CA HIS A 62 2.29 4.55 -15.26
C HIS A 62 3.41 3.61 -14.78
N ARG A 63 4.58 3.65 -15.42
CA ARG A 63 5.72 2.80 -15.07
C ARG A 63 6.24 3.09 -13.67
N VAL A 64 6.35 4.36 -13.28
CA VAL A 64 6.76 4.78 -11.95
C VAL A 64 5.75 4.32 -10.89
N THR A 65 4.46 4.56 -11.11
CA THR A 65 3.40 4.11 -10.19
C THR A 65 3.41 2.60 -10.03
N HIS A 66 3.53 1.85 -11.13
CA HIS A 66 3.63 0.39 -11.09
C HIS A 66 4.89 -0.09 -10.35
N HIS A 67 6.03 0.57 -10.54
CA HIS A 67 7.24 0.23 -9.82
C HIS A 67 7.10 0.47 -8.31
N ILE A 68 6.50 1.61 -7.92
CA ILE A 68 6.21 1.93 -6.51
C ILE A 68 5.26 0.89 -5.92
N SER A 69 4.18 0.53 -6.61
CA SER A 69 3.23 -0.48 -6.11
C SER A 69 3.89 -1.84 -5.92
N GLN A 70 4.73 -2.27 -6.87
CA GLN A 70 5.50 -3.50 -6.74
C GLN A 70 6.45 -3.47 -5.54
N ARG A 71 7.12 -2.34 -5.29
CA ARG A 71 8.01 -2.16 -4.13
C ARG A 71 7.24 -2.19 -2.82
N ILE A 72 6.07 -1.55 -2.74
CA ILE A 72 5.20 -1.60 -1.56
C ILE A 72 4.75 -3.05 -1.30
N GLN A 73 4.27 -3.76 -2.31
CA GLN A 73 3.87 -5.17 -2.18
C GLN A 73 5.03 -6.08 -1.74
N GLN A 74 6.24 -5.85 -2.25
CA GLN A 74 7.43 -6.57 -1.82
C GLN A 74 7.76 -6.30 -0.34
N ILE A 75 7.63 -5.06 0.11
CA ILE A 75 7.85 -4.68 1.51
C ILE A 75 6.75 -5.31 2.39
N GLU A 76 5.48 -5.16 2.03
CA GLU A 76 4.35 -5.75 2.76
C GLU A 76 4.47 -7.27 2.87
N SER A 77 4.83 -7.97 1.79
CA SER A 77 5.00 -9.42 1.83
C SER A 77 6.11 -9.87 2.80
N ARG A 78 7.21 -9.10 2.90
CA ARG A 78 8.29 -9.36 3.86
C ARG A 78 7.84 -9.13 5.31
N TYR A 79 7.07 -8.08 5.57
CA TYR A 79 6.53 -7.80 6.90
C TYR A 79 5.40 -8.76 7.31
N ALA A 80 4.49 -9.08 6.40
CA ALA A 80 3.39 -10.02 6.63
C ALA A 80 3.92 -11.44 6.93
N ALA A 81 4.97 -11.88 6.24
CA ALA A 81 5.61 -13.17 6.52
C ALA A 81 6.25 -13.21 7.92
N ARG A 82 6.85 -12.10 8.38
CA ARG A 82 7.42 -11.97 9.72
C ARG A 82 6.34 -11.95 10.80
N HIS A 83 5.27 -11.19 10.59
CA HIS A 83 4.18 -11.05 11.55
C HIS A 83 3.37 -12.34 11.72
N ARG A 84 3.11 -13.08 10.63
CA ARG A 84 2.45 -14.39 10.68
C ARG A 84 3.24 -15.44 11.47
N ARG A 85 4.56 -15.40 11.43
CA ARG A 85 5.40 -16.33 12.22
C ARG A 85 5.33 -16.02 13.71
N PHE A 86 5.52 -14.75 14.09
CA PHE A 86 5.43 -14.34 15.49
C PHE A 86 4.06 -14.59 16.10
N THR A 87 2.98 -14.28 15.38
CA THR A 87 1.61 -14.55 15.86
C THR A 87 1.34 -16.04 16.05
N ARG A 88 1.83 -16.89 15.13
CA ARG A 88 1.70 -18.35 15.27
C ARG A 88 2.50 -18.89 16.46
N GLU A 89 3.75 -18.46 16.62
CA GLU A 89 4.59 -18.86 17.75
C GLU A 89 4.01 -18.39 19.09
N ALA A 90 3.53 -17.14 19.15
CA ALA A 90 2.85 -16.61 20.33
C ALA A 90 1.56 -17.36 20.66
N ALA A 91 0.75 -17.72 19.66
CA ALA A 91 -0.46 -18.51 19.87
C ALA A 91 -0.16 -19.91 20.41
N ILE A 92 0.89 -20.57 19.90
CA ILE A 92 1.34 -21.87 20.41
C ILE A 92 1.84 -21.73 21.86
N ALA A 93 2.66 -20.72 22.14
CA ALA A 93 3.18 -20.47 23.48
C ALA A 93 2.05 -20.21 24.49
N MET A 94 1.07 -19.37 24.12
CA MET A 94 -0.12 -19.14 24.95
C MET A 94 -0.89 -20.44 25.18
N ALA A 95 -1.14 -21.24 24.14
CA ALA A 95 -1.85 -22.50 24.28
C ALA A 95 -1.14 -23.47 25.25
N VAL A 96 0.19 -23.58 25.17
CA VAL A 96 0.99 -24.40 26.09
C VAL A 96 0.88 -23.92 27.53
N VAL A 97 0.97 -22.60 27.76
CA VAL A 97 0.81 -22.02 29.10
C VAL A 97 -0.59 -22.27 29.64
N THR A 98 -1.63 -22.07 28.83
CA THR A 98 -3.01 -22.31 29.25
C THR A 98 -3.25 -23.78 29.59
N LEU A 99 -2.76 -24.72 28.77
CA LEU A 99 -2.84 -26.16 29.04
C LEU A 99 -2.07 -26.54 30.32
N GLY A 100 -0.89 -25.97 30.53
CA GLY A 100 -0.10 -26.19 31.74
C GLY A 100 -0.81 -25.70 33.00
N LEU A 101 -1.44 -24.51 32.95
CA LEU A 101 -2.23 -23.97 34.06
C LEU A 101 -3.46 -24.82 34.33
N ILE A 102 -4.19 -25.27 33.31
CA ILE A 102 -5.32 -26.18 33.46
C ILE A 102 -4.87 -27.48 34.12
N GLY A 103 -3.77 -28.07 33.65
CA GLY A 103 -3.20 -29.28 34.24
C GLY A 103 -2.80 -29.10 35.71
N LEU A 104 -2.18 -27.97 36.04
CA LEU A 104 -1.84 -27.61 37.41
C LEU A 104 -3.09 -27.47 38.29
N CYS A 105 -4.13 -26.79 37.82
CA CYS A 105 -5.40 -26.67 38.54
C CYS A 105 -6.03 -28.04 38.79
N ILE A 106 -6.06 -28.92 37.79
CA ILE A 106 -6.59 -30.29 37.93
C ILE A 106 -5.77 -31.08 38.96
N ALA A 107 -4.44 -31.00 38.91
CA ALA A 107 -3.57 -31.69 39.87
C ALA A 107 -3.78 -31.18 41.30
N VAL A 108 -3.94 -29.87 41.49
CA VAL A 108 -4.24 -29.28 42.80
C VAL A 108 -5.60 -29.73 43.32
N LEU A 109 -6.63 -29.76 42.46
CA LEU A 109 -7.97 -30.23 42.84
C LEU A 109 -8.01 -31.72 43.20
N LEU A 110 -7.28 -32.56 42.46
CA LEU A 110 -7.17 -33.99 42.77
C LEU A 110 -6.33 -34.24 44.03
N GLY A 111 -5.25 -33.48 44.20
CA GLY A 111 -4.41 -33.56 45.39
C GLY A 111 -5.11 -33.09 46.67
N SER A 112 -5.93 -32.04 46.58
CA SER A 112 -6.74 -31.58 47.71
C SER A 112 -7.89 -32.55 48.04
N ALA A 113 -8.49 -33.18 47.03
CA ALA A 113 -9.49 -34.23 47.23
C ALA A 113 -8.90 -35.50 47.85
N ALA A 114 -7.68 -35.88 47.49
CA ALA A 114 -6.98 -37.05 48.04
C ALA A 114 -6.43 -36.82 49.46
N GLY A 115 -6.10 -35.56 49.82
CA GLY A 115 -5.65 -35.20 51.16
C GLY A 115 -6.77 -34.97 52.18
N ALA A 116 -8.04 -35.00 51.76
CA ALA A 116 -9.22 -34.78 52.59
C ALA A 116 -10.02 -36.06 52.92
N ALA A 117 -9.53 -37.24 52.49
CA ALA A 117 -10.09 -38.56 52.78
C ALA A 117 -9.19 -39.32 53.77
#